data_AF-A0A452ZYA9-F1
#
_entry.id   AF-A0A452ZYA9-F1
#
_cell.length_a   1.000
_cell.length_b   1.000
_cell.length_c   1.000
_cell.angle_alpha   90.00
_cell.angle_beta   90.00
_cell.angle_gamma   90.00
#
_symmetry.space_group_name_H-M   'P 1'
#
loop_
_entity.id
_entity.type
_entity.pdbx_description
1 polymer ?
#
loop_
_entity_poly.entity_id
_entity_poly.type
_entity_poly.pdbx_seq_one_letter_code
_entity_poly.pdbx_strand_id
1 'polypeptide(L)'
;QRAVTSANKRAAIRFQELNQKKFRMPLILGIGLLVLQQLSGINAILFYASSIFKAAGITNSDLATSGLGGIQVLATLVTTWLLDRAGRRILLIISSAGMTISLLAVAVIFFIKDTVSQDSHMYYILSMVSLLAIVAYVIAFSFGMGAIPWVIMSEILPVSIKSLAGSFATLANWLTSFGITMTANLLLSWSAGGTFVSYMLVSAFTLVFVILWVPETKGRTLEEIQWSFR
;
A
#
# COMPACT_ATOMS: atom_id res chain seq x y z
N GLN A 1 3.83 28.25 33.66
CA GLN A 1 2.83 28.79 32.70
C GLN A 1 3.46 29.34 31.41
N ARG A 2 4.47 30.22 31.42
CA ARG A 2 5.10 30.79 30.19
C ARG A 2 5.62 29.75 29.16
N ALA A 3 6.14 28.61 29.62
CA ALA A 3 6.61 27.53 28.73
C ALA A 3 5.46 26.81 27.99
N VAL A 4 4.27 26.74 28.59
CA VAL A 4 3.08 26.14 27.97
C VAL A 4 2.50 27.08 26.93
N THR A 5 2.51 28.39 27.20
CA THR A 5 2.04 29.41 26.26
C THR A 5 2.96 29.55 25.05
N SER A 6 4.29 29.38 25.21
CA SER A 6 5.24 29.38 24.10
C SER A 6 5.17 28.09 23.25
N ALA A 7 4.92 26.94 23.88
CA ALA A 7 4.66 25.67 23.18
C ALA A 7 3.39 25.75 22.34
N ASN A 8 2.29 26.28 22.88
CA ASN A 8 1.04 26.48 22.12
C ASN A 8 1.20 27.46 20.97
N LYS A 9 1.97 28.55 21.14
CA LYS A 9 2.29 29.46 20.02
C LYS A 9 3.12 28.77 18.94
N ARG A 10 4.15 27.99 19.29
CA ARG A 10 4.93 27.20 18.30
C ARG A 10 4.10 26.14 17.59
N ALA A 11 3.19 25.47 18.30
CA ALA A 11 2.26 24.51 17.71
C ALA A 11 1.29 25.19 16.75
N ALA A 12 0.67 26.30 17.15
CA ALA A 12 -0.24 27.08 16.30
C ALA A 12 0.46 27.62 15.04
N ILE A 13 1.70 28.09 15.17
CA ILE A 13 2.52 28.53 14.02
C ILE A 13 2.81 27.35 13.08
N ARG A 14 3.16 26.17 13.60
CA ARG A 14 3.36 24.95 12.79
C ARG A 14 2.09 24.48 12.07
N PHE A 15 0.92 24.57 12.70
CA PHE A 15 -0.36 24.24 12.05
C PHE A 15 -0.75 25.24 10.95
N GLN A 16 -0.45 26.53 11.12
CA GLN A 16 -0.61 27.52 10.06
C GLN A 16 0.37 27.32 8.89
N GLU A 17 1.61 26.89 9.17
CA GLU A 17 2.60 26.55 8.15
C GLU A 17 2.18 25.34 7.30
N LEU A 18 1.57 24.30 7.90
CA LEU A 18 0.96 23.18 7.14
C LEU A 18 -0.09 23.66 6.12
N ASN A 19 -0.75 24.78 6.40
CA ASN A 19 -1.85 25.30 5.59
C ASN A 19 -1.39 26.19 4.42
N GLN A 20 -0.08 26.42 4.26
CA GLN A 20 0.45 27.20 3.15
C GLN A 20 0.40 26.40 1.84
N LYS A 21 -0.02 27.06 0.74
CA LYS A 21 -0.13 26.44 -0.60
C LYS A 21 1.13 25.68 -1.05
N LYS A 22 2.31 26.10 -0.59
CA LYS A 22 3.61 25.50 -0.92
C LYS A 22 3.81 24.08 -0.34
N PHE A 23 3.17 23.74 0.77
CA PHE A 23 3.37 22.47 1.47
C PHE A 23 2.19 21.50 1.36
N ARG A 24 1.01 21.98 0.92
CA ARG A 24 -0.20 21.16 0.78
C ARG A 24 -0.06 20.03 -0.24
N MET A 25 0.50 20.28 -1.43
CA MET A 25 0.68 19.26 -2.47
C MET A 25 1.61 18.12 -2.00
N PRO A 26 2.84 18.41 -1.50
CA PRO A 26 3.69 17.45 -0.80
C PRO A 26 2.98 16.57 0.25
N LEU A 27 2.18 17.20 1.11
CA LEU A 27 1.42 16.53 2.18
C LEU A 27 0.34 15.60 1.64
N ILE A 28 -0.45 16.08 0.68
CA ILE A 28 -1.54 15.30 0.07
C ILE A 28 -0.95 14.09 -0.67
N LEU A 29 0.19 14.24 -1.34
CA LEU A 29 0.84 13.14 -2.03
C LEU A 29 1.41 12.11 -1.07
N GLY A 30 2.14 12.53 -0.03
CA GLY A 30 2.71 11.61 0.96
C GLY A 30 1.64 10.87 1.76
N ILE A 31 0.66 11.60 2.31
CA ILE A 31 -0.45 11.00 3.07
C ILE A 31 -1.34 10.18 2.14
N GLY A 32 -1.69 10.73 0.97
CA GLY A 32 -2.55 10.06 0.00
C GLY A 32 -1.94 8.75 -0.47
N LEU A 33 -0.64 8.70 -0.75
CA LEU A 33 0.04 7.48 -1.16
C LEU A 33 0.01 6.41 -0.06
N LEU A 34 0.23 6.79 1.20
CA LEU A 34 0.15 5.87 2.35
C LEU A 34 -1.29 5.37 2.58
N VAL A 35 -2.28 6.25 2.46
CA VAL A 35 -3.70 5.86 2.59
C VAL A 35 -4.11 4.93 1.44
N LEU A 36 -3.75 5.26 0.21
CA LEU A 36 -4.02 4.44 -0.99
C LEU A 36 -3.34 3.07 -0.89
N GLN A 37 -2.11 3.02 -0.38
CA GLN A 37 -1.40 1.78 -0.07
C GLN A 37 -2.19 0.89 0.90
N GLN A 38 -2.87 1.46 1.89
CA GLN A 38 -3.68 0.68 2.84
C GLN A 38 -5.04 0.28 2.27
N LEU A 39 -5.67 1.17 1.51
CA LEU A 39 -6.95 0.89 0.84
C LEU A 39 -6.81 -0.20 -0.22
N SER A 40 -5.61 -0.49 -0.74
CA SER A 40 -5.38 -1.63 -1.64
C SER A 40 -5.55 -3.00 -0.95
N GLY A 41 -5.78 -3.03 0.36
CA GLY A 41 -6.13 -4.26 1.08
C GLY A 41 -4.94 -5.12 1.46
N ILE A 42 -3.70 -4.62 1.37
CA ILE A 42 -2.50 -5.40 1.73
C ILE A 42 -2.56 -5.93 3.17
N ASN A 43 -2.98 -5.10 4.12
CA ASN A 43 -3.08 -5.52 5.51
C ASN A 43 -4.16 -6.57 5.71
N ALA A 44 -5.33 -6.43 5.08
CA ALA A 44 -6.35 -7.46 5.09
C ALA A 44 -5.80 -8.80 4.54
N ILE A 45 -5.13 -8.76 3.40
CA ILE A 45 -4.56 -9.95 2.77
C ILE A 45 -3.51 -10.61 3.69
N LEU A 46 -2.62 -9.83 4.31
CA LEU A 46 -1.60 -10.36 5.21
C LEU A 46 -2.20 -10.95 6.50
N PHE A 47 -3.17 -10.28 7.11
CA PHE A 47 -3.85 -10.78 8.33
C PHE A 47 -4.65 -12.05 8.07
N TYR A 48 -5.32 -12.14 6.91
CA TYR A 48 -6.14 -13.29 6.54
C TYR A 48 -5.38 -14.34 5.70
N ALA A 49 -4.09 -14.14 5.41
CA ALA A 49 -3.29 -15.04 4.57
C ALA A 49 -3.33 -16.49 5.06
N SER A 50 -3.08 -16.73 6.35
CA SER A 50 -3.13 -18.09 6.92
C SER A 50 -4.50 -18.75 6.77
N SER A 51 -5.59 -17.98 6.90
CA SER A 51 -6.96 -18.48 6.70
C SER A 51 -7.20 -18.83 5.23
N ILE A 52 -6.72 -18.00 4.30
CA ILE A 52 -6.79 -18.24 2.85
C ILE A 52 -5.97 -19.49 2.46
N PHE A 53 -4.74 -19.64 2.99
CA PHE A 53 -3.90 -20.82 2.75
C PHE A 53 -4.56 -22.10 3.27
N LYS A 54 -5.18 -22.04 4.46
CA LYS A 54 -5.91 -23.17 5.03
C LYS A 54 -7.15 -23.54 4.23
N ALA A 55 -7.93 -22.54 3.79
CA ALA A 55 -9.11 -22.74 2.96
C ALA A 55 -8.80 -23.34 1.58
N ALA A 56 -7.57 -23.14 1.08
CA ALA A 56 -7.11 -23.70 -0.18
C ALA A 56 -6.58 -25.15 -0.05
N GLY A 57 -6.61 -25.76 1.15
CA GLY A 57 -6.20 -27.14 1.37
C GLY A 57 -4.70 -27.33 1.64
N ILE A 58 -3.95 -26.27 1.96
CA ILE A 58 -2.56 -26.40 2.39
C ILE A 58 -2.53 -26.82 3.86
N THR A 59 -2.18 -28.09 4.11
CA THR A 59 -2.10 -28.72 5.44
C THR A 59 -1.11 -28.03 6.39
N ASN A 60 -0.08 -27.35 5.85
CA ASN A 60 0.92 -26.60 6.62
C ASN A 60 0.82 -25.09 6.37
N SER A 61 -0.34 -24.50 6.70
CA SER A 61 -0.64 -23.09 6.43
C SER A 61 0.33 -22.13 7.13
N ASP A 62 0.83 -22.48 8.32
CA ASP A 62 1.78 -21.65 9.08
C ASP A 62 3.18 -21.61 8.44
N LEU A 63 3.63 -22.73 7.85
CA LEU A 63 4.88 -22.77 7.09
C LEU A 63 4.76 -21.98 5.78
N ALA A 64 3.60 -22.01 5.12
CA ALA A 64 3.35 -21.23 3.92
C ALA A 64 3.33 -19.72 4.21
N THR A 65 2.69 -19.29 5.29
CA THR A 65 2.72 -17.87 5.74
C THR A 65 4.14 -17.46 6.13
N SER A 66 4.90 -18.33 6.79
CA SER A 66 6.31 -18.06 7.13
C SER A 66 7.18 -17.93 5.89
N GLY A 67 6.98 -18.80 4.89
CA GLY A 67 7.66 -18.73 3.59
C GLY A 67 7.33 -17.46 2.81
N LEU A 68 6.05 -17.03 2.82
CA LEU A 68 5.62 -15.76 2.24
C LEU A 68 6.35 -14.58 2.88
N GLY A 69 6.45 -14.57 4.21
CA GLY A 69 7.22 -13.56 4.95
C GLY A 69 8.70 -13.55 4.54
N GLY A 70 9.32 -14.72 4.38
CA GLY A 70 10.70 -14.84 3.90
C GLY A 70 10.90 -14.26 2.51
N ILE A 71 10.00 -14.58 1.56
CA ILE A 71 10.04 -14.02 0.20
C ILE A 71 9.84 -12.50 0.23
N GLN A 72 8.93 -12.00 1.06
CA GLN A 72 8.70 -10.58 1.24
C GLN A 72 9.96 -9.85 1.75
N VAL A 73 10.68 -10.42 2.71
CA VAL A 73 11.95 -9.86 3.21
C VAL A 73 12.99 -9.81 2.09
N LEU A 74 13.17 -10.90 1.34
CA LEU A 74 14.12 -10.95 0.22
C LEU A 74 13.74 -9.93 -0.88
N ALA A 75 12.47 -9.87 -1.25
CA ALA A 75 11.96 -8.89 -2.22
C ALA A 75 12.20 -7.46 -1.75
N THR A 76 12.01 -7.18 -0.46
CA THR A 76 12.26 -5.85 0.13
C THR A 76 13.75 -5.48 0.12
N LEU A 77 14.64 -6.45 0.38
CA LEU A 77 16.10 -6.23 0.28
C LEU A 77 16.52 -5.90 -1.15
N VAL A 78 16.03 -6.68 -2.12
CA VAL A 78 16.25 -6.43 -3.54
C VAL A 78 15.70 -5.05 -3.94
N THR A 79 14.53 -4.68 -3.43
CA THR A 79 13.90 -3.37 -3.68
C THR A 79 14.74 -2.23 -3.15
N THR A 80 15.27 -2.36 -1.93
CA THR A 80 16.14 -1.36 -1.33
C THR A 80 17.37 -1.12 -2.20
N TRP A 81 17.96 -2.19 -2.73
CA TRP A 81 19.09 -2.09 -3.65
C TRP A 81 18.69 -1.49 -5.02
N LEU A 82 17.54 -1.89 -5.57
CA LEU A 82 17.02 -1.33 -6.83
C LEU A 82 16.61 0.14 -6.71
N LEU A 83 16.15 0.57 -5.53
CA LEU A 83 15.69 1.94 -5.26
C LEU A 83 16.76 2.97 -5.62
N ASP A 84 18.01 2.67 -5.27
CA ASP A 84 19.14 3.55 -5.55
C ASP A 84 19.52 3.57 -7.03
N ARG A 85 19.25 2.48 -7.77
CA ARG A 85 19.57 2.37 -9.21
C ARG A 85 18.46 2.84 -10.14
N ALA A 86 17.23 2.35 -9.99
CA ALA A 86 16.13 2.54 -10.94
C ALA A 86 15.33 3.85 -10.75
N GLY A 87 15.33 4.42 -9.54
CA GLY A 87 14.49 5.58 -9.21
C GLY A 87 13.16 5.18 -8.57
N ARG A 88 12.60 6.08 -7.75
CA ARG A 88 11.49 5.77 -6.85
C ARG A 88 10.18 5.65 -7.62
N ARG A 89 9.97 6.52 -8.62
CA ARG A 89 8.72 6.57 -9.39
C ARG A 89 8.55 5.32 -10.26
N ILE A 90 9.62 4.89 -10.93
CA ILE A 90 9.57 3.71 -11.82
C ILE A 90 9.24 2.44 -11.03
N LEU A 91 9.87 2.25 -9.87
CA LEU A 91 9.58 1.10 -8.99
C LEU A 91 8.15 1.14 -8.44
N LEU A 92 7.63 2.32 -8.09
CA LEU A 92 6.23 2.47 -7.69
C LEU A 92 5.25 2.13 -8.81
N ILE A 93 5.54 2.53 -10.04
CA ILE A 93 4.70 2.22 -11.21
C ILE A 93 4.71 0.72 -11.47
N ILE A 94 5.89 0.09 -11.51
CA ILE A 94 6.03 -1.36 -11.75
C ILE A 94 5.31 -2.17 -10.66
N SER A 95 5.52 -1.81 -9.39
CA SER A 95 4.85 -2.48 -8.26
C SER A 95 3.34 -2.30 -8.30
N SER A 96 2.85 -1.07 -8.51
CA SER A 96 1.40 -0.78 -8.58
C SER A 96 0.74 -1.48 -9.78
N ALA A 97 1.44 -1.57 -10.92
CA ALA A 97 0.95 -2.31 -12.09
C ALA A 97 0.88 -3.82 -11.79
N GLY A 98 1.94 -4.40 -11.20
CA GLY A 98 1.98 -5.80 -10.80
C GLY A 98 0.88 -6.15 -9.78
N MET A 99 0.64 -5.27 -8.81
CA MET A 99 -0.44 -5.40 -7.84
C MET A 99 -1.82 -5.40 -8.52
N THR A 100 -2.05 -4.46 -9.44
CA THR A 100 -3.32 -4.34 -10.15
C THR A 100 -3.62 -5.57 -11.01
N ILE A 101 -2.62 -6.07 -11.75
CA ILE A 101 -2.75 -7.28 -12.57
C ILE A 101 -3.03 -8.50 -11.69
N SER A 102 -2.33 -8.62 -10.56
CA SER A 102 -2.50 -9.74 -9.64
C SER A 102 -3.89 -9.73 -8.99
N LEU A 103 -4.37 -8.56 -8.55
CA LEU A 103 -5.72 -8.41 -8.01
C LEU A 103 -6.81 -8.64 -9.06
N LEU A 104 -6.58 -8.22 -10.31
CA LEU A 104 -7.49 -8.53 -11.42
C LEU A 104 -7.58 -10.05 -11.64
N ALA A 105 -6.45 -10.75 -11.65
CA ALA A 105 -6.43 -12.19 -11.78
C ALA A 105 -7.20 -12.87 -10.63
N VAL A 106 -6.98 -12.45 -9.39
CA VAL A 106 -7.71 -12.95 -8.22
C VAL A 106 -9.21 -12.70 -8.36
N ALA A 107 -9.62 -11.48 -8.71
CA ALA A 107 -11.03 -11.13 -8.87
C ALA A 107 -11.73 -12.01 -9.91
N VAL A 108 -11.12 -12.19 -11.09
CA VAL A 108 -11.65 -13.06 -12.16
C VAL A 108 -11.78 -14.50 -11.68
N ILE A 109 -10.76 -15.03 -10.98
CA ILE A 109 -10.78 -16.40 -10.46
C ILE A 109 -11.93 -16.57 -9.45
N PHE A 110 -12.14 -15.59 -8.56
CA PHE A 110 -13.23 -15.66 -7.58
C PHE A 110 -14.63 -15.56 -8.21
N PHE A 111 -14.81 -14.78 -9.29
CA PHE A 111 -16.07 -14.80 -10.05
C PHE A 111 -16.32 -16.15 -10.73
N ILE A 112 -15.29 -16.77 -11.30
CA ILE A 112 -15.42 -18.09 -11.92
C ILE A 112 -15.75 -19.14 -10.84
N LYS A 113 -15.12 -19.07 -9.66
CA LYS A 113 -15.41 -19.98 -8.54
C LYS A 113 -16.86 -19.90 -8.07
N ASP A 114 -17.50 -18.74 -8.14
CA ASP A 114 -18.90 -18.57 -7.75
C ASP A 114 -19.87 -19.32 -8.70
N THR A 115 -19.42 -19.60 -9.93
CA THR A 115 -20.20 -20.32 -10.96
C THR A 115 -19.91 -21.83 -10.98
N VAL A 116 -18.90 -22.30 -10.24
CA VAL A 116 -18.43 -23.69 -10.26
C VAL A 116 -18.77 -24.40 -8.95
N SER A 117 -19.30 -25.62 -9.02
CA SER A 117 -19.61 -26.45 -7.85
C SER A 117 -18.38 -26.73 -6.97
N GLN A 118 -18.54 -26.60 -5.65
CA GLN A 118 -17.44 -26.70 -4.67
C GLN A 118 -16.73 -28.05 -4.65
N ASP A 119 -17.40 -29.14 -5.07
CA ASP A 119 -16.83 -30.50 -5.10
C ASP A 119 -16.03 -30.81 -6.38
N SER A 120 -15.94 -29.87 -7.32
CA SER A 120 -15.21 -30.09 -8.57
C SER A 120 -13.71 -29.93 -8.38
N HIS A 121 -12.91 -30.80 -9.01
CA HIS A 121 -11.45 -30.66 -9.10
C HIS A 121 -11.03 -29.27 -9.65
N MET A 122 -11.89 -28.64 -10.44
CA MET A 122 -11.74 -27.27 -10.95
C MET A 122 -11.76 -26.22 -9.83
N TYR A 123 -12.56 -26.39 -8.77
CA TYR A 123 -12.58 -25.49 -7.61
C TYR A 123 -11.26 -25.51 -6.84
N TYR A 124 -10.64 -26.68 -6.69
CA TYR A 124 -9.32 -26.83 -6.07
C TYR A 124 -8.23 -26.14 -6.90
N ILE A 125 -8.20 -26.37 -8.22
CA ILE A 125 -7.24 -25.72 -9.12
C ILE A 125 -7.40 -24.19 -9.06
N LEU A 126 -8.62 -23.67 -9.14
CA LEU A 126 -8.89 -22.24 -9.03
C LEU A 126 -8.45 -21.68 -7.66
N SER A 127 -8.59 -22.45 -6.58
CA SER A 127 -8.09 -22.07 -5.25
C SER A 127 -6.57 -21.91 -5.25
N MET A 128 -5.83 -22.88 -5.80
CA MET A 128 -4.37 -22.83 -5.91
C MET A 128 -3.89 -21.68 -6.80
N VAL A 129 -4.55 -21.43 -7.93
CA VAL A 129 -4.18 -20.31 -8.81
C VAL A 129 -4.47 -18.96 -8.14
N SER A 130 -5.60 -18.82 -7.44
CA SER A 130 -5.90 -17.59 -6.68
C SER A 130 -4.84 -17.30 -5.61
N LEU A 131 -4.32 -18.36 -4.99
CA LEU A 131 -3.29 -18.30 -3.97
C LEU A 131 -1.96 -17.85 -4.54
N LEU A 132 -1.54 -18.41 -5.68
CA LEU A 132 -0.35 -17.95 -6.39
C LEU A 132 -0.47 -16.49 -6.83
N ALA A 133 -1.66 -16.05 -7.27
CA ALA A 133 -1.91 -14.65 -7.61
C ALA A 133 -1.85 -13.72 -6.39
N ILE A 134 -2.32 -14.15 -5.21
CA ILE A 134 -2.17 -13.40 -3.96
C ILE A 134 -0.69 -13.32 -3.54
N VAL A 135 0.07 -14.40 -3.68
CA VAL A 135 1.52 -14.40 -3.42
C VAL A 135 2.22 -13.44 -4.38
N ALA A 136 1.89 -13.48 -5.67
CA ALA A 136 2.41 -12.54 -6.66
C ALA A 136 2.06 -11.08 -6.33
N TYR A 137 0.85 -10.82 -5.82
CA TYR A 137 0.45 -9.51 -5.32
C TYR A 137 1.34 -9.03 -4.16
N VAL A 138 1.61 -9.89 -3.16
CA VAL A 138 2.46 -9.54 -2.01
C VAL A 138 3.91 -9.29 -2.45
N ILE A 139 4.41 -10.07 -3.40
CA ILE A 139 5.75 -9.87 -3.98
C ILE A 139 5.81 -8.54 -4.74
N ALA A 140 4.83 -8.27 -5.61
CA ALA A 140 4.74 -7.01 -6.35
C ALA A 140 4.65 -5.80 -5.42
N PHE A 141 3.87 -5.90 -4.34
CA PHE A 141 3.81 -4.87 -3.30
C PHE A 141 5.17 -4.63 -2.65
N SER A 142 5.88 -5.71 -2.30
CA SER A 142 7.21 -5.64 -1.67
C SER A 142 8.25 -4.98 -2.58
N PHE A 143 8.05 -5.07 -3.90
CA PHE A 143 8.94 -4.46 -4.91
C PHE A 143 8.90 -2.93 -5.00
N GLY A 144 7.94 -2.26 -4.34
CA GLY A 144 7.94 -0.80 -4.35
C GLY A 144 6.95 -0.19 -3.38
N MET A 145 5.67 -0.53 -3.52
CA MET A 145 4.60 0.03 -2.68
C MET A 145 4.83 -0.21 -1.17
N GLY A 146 5.60 -1.21 -0.75
CA GLY A 146 5.94 -1.43 0.66
C GLY A 146 6.79 -0.32 1.28
N ALA A 147 8.00 -0.09 0.75
CA ALA A 147 8.99 0.80 1.35
C ALA A 147 8.98 2.23 0.76
N ILE A 148 8.68 2.36 -0.54
CA ILE A 148 8.86 3.62 -1.26
C ILE A 148 7.93 4.73 -0.76
N PRO A 149 6.64 4.50 -0.44
CA PRO A 149 5.78 5.55 0.09
C PRO A 149 6.31 6.19 1.37
N TRP A 150 6.92 5.41 2.25
CA TRP A 150 7.55 5.91 3.48
C TRP A 150 8.79 6.76 3.17
N VAL A 151 9.61 6.33 2.21
CA VAL A 151 10.80 7.07 1.76
C VAL A 151 10.38 8.39 1.13
N ILE A 152 9.45 8.38 0.17
CA ILE A 152 8.94 9.55 -0.52
C ILE A 152 8.32 10.54 0.47
N MET A 153 7.52 10.07 1.43
CA MET A 153 6.97 10.92 2.49
C MET A 153 8.09 11.64 3.26
N SER A 154 9.20 10.96 3.52
CA SER A 154 10.34 11.56 4.21
C SER A 154 11.18 12.51 3.34
N GLU A 155 11.22 12.30 2.02
CA GLU A 155 11.98 13.10 1.05
C GLU A 155 11.22 14.38 0.62
N ILE A 156 9.88 14.31 0.57
CA ILE A 156 9.01 15.40 0.10
C ILE A 156 8.67 16.41 1.21
N LEU A 157 8.70 16.00 2.48
CA LEU A 157 8.32 16.87 3.61
C LEU A 157 9.46 17.80 4.07
N PRO A 158 9.21 19.12 4.24
CA PRO A 158 10.18 20.07 4.77
C PRO A 158 10.57 19.73 6.21
N VAL A 159 11.85 19.91 6.55
CA VAL A 159 12.43 19.57 7.86
C VAL A 159 11.68 20.24 9.03
N SER A 160 11.13 21.44 8.84
CA SER A 160 10.39 22.20 9.88
C SER A 160 9.07 21.55 10.31
N ILE A 161 8.37 20.88 9.38
CA ILE A 161 7.05 20.27 9.58
C ILE A 161 7.06 18.73 9.48
N LYS A 162 8.20 18.14 9.09
CA LYS A 162 8.34 16.70 8.82
C LYS A 162 7.88 15.81 9.97
N SER A 163 8.15 16.19 11.23
CA SER A 163 7.69 15.41 12.38
C SER A 163 6.17 15.46 12.56
N LEU A 164 5.56 16.65 12.45
CA LEU A 164 4.11 16.82 12.61
C LEU A 164 3.33 16.16 11.46
N ALA A 165 3.75 16.41 10.22
CA ALA A 165 3.17 15.83 9.02
C ALA A 165 3.37 14.31 8.98
N GLY A 166 4.56 13.82 9.35
CA GLY A 166 4.85 12.39 9.44
C GLY A 166 4.00 11.68 10.49
N SER A 167 3.78 12.30 11.67
CA SER A 167 2.85 11.75 12.67
C SER A 167 1.42 11.67 12.16
N PHE A 168 0.92 12.71 11.49
CA PHE A 168 -0.43 12.69 10.91
C PHE A 168 -0.56 11.66 9.80
N ALA A 169 0.43 11.54 8.92
CA ALA A 169 0.48 10.53 7.86
C ALA A 169 0.49 9.11 8.43
N THR A 170 1.28 8.89 9.49
CA THR A 170 1.35 7.60 10.19
C THR A 170 0.01 7.27 10.85
N LEU A 171 -0.61 8.23 11.54
CA LEU A 171 -1.94 8.06 12.12
C LEU A 171 -2.99 7.73 11.05
N ALA A 172 -3.02 8.47 9.93
CA ALA A 172 -3.94 8.20 8.83
C ALA A 172 -3.72 6.80 8.25
N ASN A 173 -2.46 6.40 8.01
CA ASN A 173 -2.10 5.07 7.55
C ASN A 173 -2.62 3.96 8.48
N TRP A 174 -2.36 4.07 9.79
CA TRP A 174 -2.81 3.05 10.75
C TRP A 174 -4.32 3.05 10.95
N LEU A 175 -4.98 4.21 10.92
CA LEU A 175 -6.44 4.30 10.98
C LEU A 175 -7.10 3.65 9.76
N THR A 176 -6.58 3.90 8.55
CA THR A 176 -7.06 3.25 7.33
C THR A 176 -6.80 1.74 7.37
N SER A 177 -5.61 1.32 7.82
CA SER A 177 -5.28 -0.10 8.01
C SER A 177 -6.24 -0.79 8.98
N PHE A 178 -6.55 -0.16 10.11
CA PHE A 178 -7.51 -0.66 11.08
C PHE A 178 -8.91 -0.80 10.46
N GLY A 179 -9.39 0.24 9.78
CA GLY A 179 -10.68 0.23 9.11
C GLY A 179 -10.79 -0.86 8.05
N ILE A 180 -9.76 -1.02 7.20
CA ILE A 180 -9.71 -2.07 6.18
C ILE A 180 -9.65 -3.46 6.82
N THR A 181 -8.87 -3.66 7.88
CA THR A 181 -8.77 -4.98 8.55
C THR A 181 -10.09 -5.37 9.23
N MET A 182 -10.77 -4.43 9.89
CA MET A 182 -12.08 -4.67 10.50
C MET A 182 -13.17 -4.98 9.47
N THR A 183 -13.17 -4.25 8.34
CA THR A 183 -14.18 -4.42 7.29
C THR A 183 -13.89 -5.60 6.38
N ALA A 184 -12.63 -6.04 6.25
CA ALA A 184 -12.23 -7.11 5.34
C ALA A 184 -12.99 -8.42 5.56
N ASN A 185 -13.21 -8.85 6.80
CA ASN A 185 -13.93 -10.10 7.05
C ASN A 185 -15.42 -10.00 6.65
N LEU A 186 -16.04 -8.83 6.86
CA LEU A 186 -17.42 -8.56 6.45
C LEU A 186 -17.55 -8.49 4.92
N LEU A 187 -16.57 -7.87 4.25
CA LEU A 187 -16.49 -7.80 2.80
C LEU A 187 -16.28 -9.18 2.17
N LEU A 188 -15.34 -9.97 2.71
CA LEU A 188 -15.05 -11.33 2.27
C LEU A 188 -16.24 -12.29 2.49
N SER A 189 -16.99 -12.12 3.60
CA SER A 189 -18.18 -12.94 3.87
C SER A 189 -19.38 -12.55 3.00
N TRP A 190 -19.47 -11.29 2.56
CA TRP A 190 -20.49 -10.84 1.62
C TRP A 190 -20.20 -11.28 0.19
N SER A 191 -19.00 -10.97 -0.31
CA SER A 191 -18.55 -11.42 -1.63
C SER A 191 -17.02 -11.31 -1.73
N ALA A 192 -16.35 -12.46 -1.79
CA ALA A 192 -14.91 -12.49 -2.01
C ALA A 192 -14.53 -11.84 -3.35
N GLY A 193 -15.26 -12.13 -4.43
CA GLY A 193 -15.04 -11.52 -5.75
C GLY A 193 -15.20 -9.99 -5.72
N GLY A 194 -16.29 -9.49 -5.13
CA GLY A 194 -16.51 -8.04 -5.00
C GLY A 194 -15.44 -7.32 -4.17
N THR A 195 -14.91 -7.98 -3.15
CA THR A 195 -13.83 -7.46 -2.30
C THR A 195 -12.52 -7.31 -3.08
N PHE A 196 -12.14 -8.31 -3.87
CA PHE A 196 -10.92 -8.20 -4.68
C PHE A 196 -11.06 -7.21 -5.83
N VAL A 197 -12.26 -7.04 -6.39
CA VAL A 197 -12.54 -5.97 -7.37
C VAL A 197 -12.37 -4.59 -6.75
N SER A 198 -12.89 -4.36 -5.54
CA SER A 198 -12.75 -3.04 -4.91
C SER A 198 -11.28 -2.72 -4.62
N TYR A 199 -10.49 -3.70 -4.14
CA TYR A 199 -9.04 -3.55 -3.99
C TYR A 199 -8.33 -3.33 -5.33
N MET A 200 -8.75 -4.02 -6.40
CA MET A 200 -8.21 -3.83 -7.74
C MET A 200 -8.47 -2.41 -8.25
N LEU A 201 -9.68 -1.87 -8.07
CA LEU A 201 -10.03 -0.50 -8.48
C LEU A 201 -9.20 0.54 -7.73
N VAL A 202 -9.02 0.35 -6.42
CA VAL A 202 -8.14 1.22 -5.62
C VAL A 202 -6.69 1.11 -6.07
N SER A 203 -6.20 -0.09 -6.34
CA SER A 203 -4.84 -0.31 -6.85
C SER A 203 -4.63 0.34 -8.23
N ALA A 204 -5.60 0.23 -9.13
CA ALA A 204 -5.59 0.87 -10.44
C ALA A 204 -5.62 2.40 -10.31
N PHE A 205 -6.45 2.94 -9.42
CA PHE A 205 -6.46 4.37 -9.10
C PHE A 205 -5.10 4.81 -8.53
N THR A 206 -4.48 4.00 -7.68
CA THR A 206 -3.15 4.27 -7.12
C THR A 206 -2.10 4.29 -8.22
N LEU A 207 -2.15 3.36 -9.18
CA LEU A 207 -1.26 3.35 -10.34
C LEU A 207 -1.40 4.65 -11.15
N VAL A 208 -2.62 5.05 -11.48
CA VAL A 208 -2.88 6.31 -12.19
C VAL A 208 -2.38 7.50 -11.37
N PHE A 209 -2.61 7.48 -10.06
CA PHE A 209 -2.19 8.52 -9.15
C PHE A 209 -0.66 8.68 -9.11
N VAL A 210 0.07 7.56 -9.07
CA VAL A 210 1.53 7.52 -9.11
C VAL A 210 2.05 8.04 -10.45
N ILE A 211 1.43 7.66 -11.57
CA ILE A 211 1.86 8.10 -12.89
C ILE A 211 1.67 9.61 -13.05
N LEU A 212 0.53 10.16 -12.63
CA LEU A 212 0.18 11.56 -12.86
C LEU A 212 0.80 12.53 -11.85
N TRP A 213 0.82 12.17 -10.56
CA TRP A 213 1.12 13.14 -9.51
C TRP A 213 2.39 12.86 -8.71
N VAL A 214 2.99 11.67 -8.78
CA VAL A 214 4.24 11.39 -8.05
C VAL A 214 5.45 11.83 -8.89
N PRO A 215 6.19 12.88 -8.49
CA PRO A 215 7.41 13.27 -9.18
C PRO A 215 8.54 12.28 -8.88
N GLU A 216 9.55 12.24 -9.74
CA GLU A 216 10.79 11.52 -9.43
C GLU A 216 11.57 12.27 -8.35
N THR A 217 11.77 11.62 -7.20
CA THR A 217 12.50 12.19 -6.06
C THR A 217 13.99 11.88 -6.10
N LYS A 218 14.43 10.93 -6.94
CA LYS A 218 15.83 10.53 -7.03
C LYS A 218 16.73 11.71 -7.46
N GLY A 219 17.68 12.04 -6.59
CA GLY A 219 18.75 13.00 -6.88
C GLY A 219 18.30 14.47 -6.98
N ARG A 220 17.08 14.78 -6.54
CA ARG A 220 16.56 16.15 -6.54
C ARG A 220 16.59 16.75 -5.14
N THR A 221 16.90 18.04 -5.07
CA THR A 221 16.82 18.78 -3.81
C THR A 221 15.36 19.02 -3.42
N LEU A 222 15.11 19.24 -2.12
CA LEU A 222 13.78 19.55 -1.60
C LEU A 222 13.17 20.79 -2.27
N GLU A 223 14.02 21.73 -2.71
CA GLU A 223 13.62 22.93 -3.44
C GLU A 223 13.21 22.64 -4.89
N GLU A 224 13.92 21.75 -5.59
CA GLU A 224 13.57 21.31 -6.95
C GLU A 224 12.27 20.49 -6.96
N ILE A 225 12.04 19.67 -5.95
CA ILE A 225 10.78 18.93 -5.77
C ILE A 225 9.64 19.94 -5.49
N GLN A 226 9.86 20.94 -4.63
CA GLN A 226 8.88 22.01 -4.41
C GLN A 226 8.61 22.85 -5.66
N TRP A 227 9.61 23.04 -6.52
CA TRP A 227 9.44 23.73 -7.80
C TRP A 227 8.65 22.91 -8.82
N SER A 228 8.77 21.58 -8.80
CA SER A 228 7.98 20.69 -9.66
C SER A 228 6.47 20.67 -9.34
N PHE A 229 6.09 21.22 -8.18
CA PHE A 229 4.69 21.35 -7.75
C PHE A 229 4.11 22.77 -7.96
N ARG A 230 4.86 23.70 -8.56
CA ARG A 230 4.37 25.03 -8.99
C ARG A 230 3.83 24.97 -10.41
#